data_AF-A0A1M7QUV7-F1
#
_entry.id   AF-A0A1M7QUV7-F1
#
_cell.length_a   1.000
_cell.length_b   1.000
_cell.length_c   1.000
_cell.angle_alpha   90.00
_cell.angle_beta   90.00
_cell.angle_gamma   90.00
#
_symmetry.space_group_name_H-M   'P 1'
#
loop_
_entity.id
_entity.type
_entity.pdbx_description
1 polymer ?
#
loop_
_entity_poly.entity_id
_entity_poly.type
_entity_poly.pdbx_seq_one_letter_code
_entity_poly.pdbx_strand_id
1 'polypeptide(L)'
;MGLDLKVMDLESKKDIKNKLPHVKAAADAIKLNGVLLSNMPIRSIRKKHMRLLLNKIGNNKGDKWTANNFNRYRTNLRTIFIELDDLEAIELNPLDGIRKRKGIKKEREVQSQAYK
;
A
#
# COMPACT_ATOMS: atom_id res chain seq x y z
N MET A 1 0.47 12.92 -29.85
CA MET A 1 0.02 11.72 -29.11
C MET A 1 -0.74 12.22 -27.90
N GLY A 2 -2.06 12.02 -27.85
CA GLY A 2 -2.85 12.37 -26.68
C GLY A 2 -2.48 11.42 -25.55
N LEU A 3 -1.94 11.96 -24.46
CA LEU A 3 -1.85 11.24 -23.19
C LEU A 3 -3.30 11.09 -22.70
N ASP A 4 -3.96 10.00 -23.06
CA ASP A 4 -5.20 9.57 -22.40
C ASP A 4 -4.80 9.18 -20.97
N LEU A 5 -4.72 10.18 -20.10
CA LEU A 5 -4.51 9.99 -18.67
C LEU A 5 -5.66 9.14 -18.17
N LYS A 6 -5.35 7.90 -17.81
CA LYS A 6 -6.34 6.96 -17.29
C LYS A 6 -6.84 7.48 -15.95
N VAL A 7 -7.94 8.22 -15.97
CA VAL A 7 -8.47 8.86 -14.76
C VAL A 7 -8.86 7.77 -13.76
N MET A 8 -8.16 7.73 -12.63
CA MET A 8 -8.48 6.85 -11.52
C MET A 8 -9.94 7.02 -11.08
N ASP A 9 -10.63 5.90 -10.86
CA ASP A 9 -12.03 5.88 -10.44
C ASP A 9 -12.23 6.55 -9.07
N LEU A 10 -13.45 7.05 -8.84
CA LEU A 10 -13.77 7.84 -7.64
C LEU A 10 -13.63 7.03 -6.34
N GLU A 11 -13.93 5.72 -6.38
CA GLU A 11 -13.80 4.86 -5.22
C GLU A 11 -12.34 4.69 -4.83
N SER A 12 -11.47 4.37 -5.80
CA SER A 12 -10.02 4.27 -5.60
C SER A 12 -9.42 5.56 -5.05
N LYS A 13 -9.85 6.72 -5.55
CA LYS A 13 -9.42 8.03 -5.01
C LYS A 13 -9.79 8.19 -3.54
N LYS A 14 -11.04 7.87 -3.17
CA LYS A 14 -11.51 7.90 -1.78
C LYS A 14 -10.71 6.91 -0.91
N ASP A 15 -10.46 5.72 -1.44
CA ASP A 15 -9.73 4.66 -0.77
C ASP A 15 -8.25 5.01 -0.54
N ILE A 16 -7.61 5.73 -1.47
CA ILE A 16 -6.27 6.28 -1.31
C ILE A 16 -6.28 7.39 -0.27
N LYS A 17 -7.20 8.35 -0.38
CA LYS A 17 -7.33 9.49 0.54
C LYS A 17 -7.43 9.02 2.00
N ASN A 18 -8.24 8.00 2.27
CA ASN A 18 -8.39 7.42 3.60
C ASN A 18 -7.12 6.72 4.12
N LYS A 19 -6.24 6.24 3.22
CA LYS A 19 -5.00 5.54 3.58
C LYS A 19 -3.82 6.49 3.78
N LEU A 20 -3.83 7.68 3.16
CA LEU A 20 -2.75 8.67 3.24
C LEU A 20 -2.34 9.07 4.66
N PRO A 21 -3.25 9.34 5.62
CA PRO A 21 -2.85 9.68 6.98
C PRO A 21 -2.00 8.60 7.65
N HIS A 22 -2.32 7.32 7.40
CA HIS A 22 -1.55 6.19 7.93
C HIS A 22 -0.19 6.04 7.26
N VAL A 23 -0.11 6.34 5.97
CA VAL A 23 1.15 6.35 5.21
C VAL A 23 2.06 7.46 5.73
N LYS A 24 1.53 8.68 5.89
CA LYS A 24 2.27 9.83 6.43
C LYS A 24 2.80 9.54 7.83
N ALA A 25 1.93 9.11 8.74
CA ALA A 25 2.32 8.77 10.11
C ALA A 25 3.40 7.67 10.17
N ALA A 26 3.35 6.69 9.27
CA ALA A 26 4.38 5.66 9.19
C ALA A 26 5.70 6.20 8.61
N ALA A 27 5.65 7.06 7.60
CA ALA A 27 6.84 7.68 7.00
C ALA A 27 7.55 8.64 7.97
N ASP A 28 6.79 9.43 8.73
CA ASP A 28 7.31 10.34 9.75
C ASP A 28 7.96 9.60 10.93
N ALA A 29 7.58 8.34 11.15
CA ALA A 29 8.12 7.50 12.22
C ALA A 29 9.34 6.65 11.80
N ILE A 30 9.73 6.67 10.52
CA ILE A 30 10.87 5.88 10.01
C ILE A 30 12.03 6.82 9.71
N LYS A 31 13.14 6.64 10.44
CA LYS A 31 14.41 7.34 10.20
C LYS A 31 15.43 6.38 9.58
N LEU A 32 16.01 6.75 8.46
CA LEU A 32 17.03 5.99 7.73
C LEU A 32 18.24 6.89 7.47
N ASN A 33 19.42 6.48 7.94
CA ASN A 33 20.67 7.23 7.75
C ASN A 33 20.55 8.72 8.17
N GLY A 34 19.85 8.99 9.27
CA GLY A 34 19.65 10.36 9.74
C GLY A 34 18.44 11.09 9.12
N VAL A 35 17.85 10.57 8.04
CA VAL A 35 16.77 11.23 7.28
C VAL A 35 15.44 10.56 7.54
N LEU A 36 14.37 11.34 7.74
CA LEU A 36 13.01 10.82 7.81
C LEU A 36 12.54 10.35 6.44
N LEU A 37 11.84 9.23 6.40
CA LEU A 37 11.35 8.68 5.14
C LEU A 37 10.37 9.64 4.45
N SER A 38 9.62 10.44 5.19
CA SER A 38 8.73 11.49 4.65
C SER A 38 9.46 12.64 3.97
N ASN A 39 10.72 12.90 4.33
CA ASN A 39 11.56 13.95 3.73
C ASN A 39 12.45 13.42 2.60
N MET A 40 12.35 12.12 2.29
CA MET A 40 13.16 11.52 1.25
C MET A 40 12.64 11.93 -0.14
N PRO A 41 13.51 12.36 -1.07
CA PRO A 41 13.11 12.59 -2.45
C PRO A 41 12.48 11.34 -3.07
N ILE A 42 11.41 11.50 -3.85
CA ILE A 42 10.66 10.38 -4.45
C ILE A 42 11.59 9.46 -5.25
N ARG A 43 12.51 10.03 -6.04
CA ARG A 43 13.55 9.29 -6.80
C ARG A 43 14.44 8.39 -5.94
N SER A 44 14.61 8.71 -4.66
CA SER A 44 15.46 7.95 -3.73
C SER A 44 14.70 6.81 -3.03
N ILE A 45 13.39 6.72 -3.25
CA ILE A 45 12.55 5.68 -2.66
C ILE A 45 12.88 4.35 -3.33
N ARG A 46 13.39 3.41 -2.53
CA ARG A 46 13.69 2.03 -2.97
C ARG A 46 12.71 1.05 -2.36
N LYS A 47 12.66 -0.16 -2.92
CA LYS A 47 11.85 -1.29 -2.42
C LYS A 47 11.99 -1.57 -0.92
N LYS A 48 13.19 -1.42 -0.36
CA LYS A 48 13.43 -1.59 1.08
C LYS A 48 12.64 -0.58 1.92
N HIS A 49 12.51 0.66 1.45
CA HIS A 49 11.75 1.72 2.13
C HIS A 49 10.26 1.40 2.13
N MET A 50 9.73 0.93 0.99
CA MET A 50 8.33 0.53 0.88
C MET A 50 7.99 -0.68 1.77
N ARG A 51 8.91 -1.64 1.92
CA ARG A 51 8.75 -2.75 2.88
C ARG A 51 8.71 -2.24 4.32
N LEU A 52 9.63 -1.37 4.71
CA LEU A 52 9.65 -0.78 6.05
C LEU A 52 8.37 0.02 6.34
N LEU A 53 7.92 0.82 5.37
CA LEU A 53 6.69 1.59 5.45
C LEU A 53 5.47 0.69 5.70
N LEU A 54 5.27 -0.34 4.87
CA LEU A 54 4.15 -1.28 5.02
C LEU A 54 4.22 -2.05 6.34
N ASN A 55 5.42 -2.40 6.81
CA ASN A 55 5.60 -3.04 8.12
C ASN A 55 5.23 -2.08 9.26
N LYS A 56 5.65 -0.82 9.20
CA LYS A 56 5.31 0.19 10.21
C LYS A 56 3.81 0.49 10.25
N ILE A 57 3.15 0.59 9.10
CA ILE A 57 1.68 0.71 9.02
C ILE A 57 1.03 -0.49 9.71
N GLY A 58 1.55 -1.70 9.47
CA GLY A 58 1.07 -2.90 10.12
C GLY A 58 1.19 -2.87 11.64
N ASN A 59 2.36 -2.49 12.14
CA ASN A 59 2.59 -2.33 13.58
C ASN A 59 1.64 -1.30 14.20
N ASN A 60 1.40 -0.17 13.51
CA ASN A 60 0.48 0.86 13.99
C ASN A 60 -0.99 0.41 13.99
N LYS A 61 -1.36 -0.56 13.12
CA LYS A 61 -2.75 -1.08 13.02
C LYS A 61 -3.00 -2.31 13.89
N GLY A 62 -1.96 -2.98 14.38
CA GLY A 62 -2.07 -4.19 15.22
C GLY A 62 -2.94 -5.26 14.56
N ASP A 63 -3.94 -5.76 15.29
CA ASP A 63 -4.83 -6.85 14.87
C ASP A 63 -5.64 -6.53 13.60
N LYS A 64 -5.82 -5.25 13.29
CA LYS A 64 -6.49 -4.82 12.05
C LYS A 64 -5.61 -5.04 10.82
N TRP A 65 -4.32 -5.36 10.97
CA TRP A 65 -3.40 -5.57 9.86
C TRP A 65 -3.49 -6.98 9.25
N THR A 66 -4.58 -7.22 8.53
CA THR A 66 -4.80 -8.48 7.80
C THR A 66 -4.06 -8.52 6.46
N ALA A 67 -3.90 -9.73 5.88
CA ALA A 67 -3.37 -9.89 4.52
C ALA A 67 -4.16 -9.09 3.47
N ASN A 68 -5.49 -8.99 3.64
CA ASN A 68 -6.34 -8.18 2.78
C ASN A 68 -6.00 -6.69 2.89
N ASN A 69 -5.87 -6.17 4.12
CA ASN A 69 -5.48 -4.78 4.34
C ASN A 69 -4.08 -4.50 3.76
N PHE A 70 -3.10 -5.35 4.02
CA PHE A 70 -1.77 -5.24 3.40
C PHE A 70 -1.87 -5.14 1.88
N ASN A 71 -2.64 -6.03 1.24
CA ASN A 71 -2.78 -6.06 -0.22
C ASN A 71 -3.47 -4.81 -0.77
N ARG A 72 -4.46 -4.25 -0.05
CA ARG A 72 -5.11 -2.98 -0.40
C ARG A 72 -4.14 -1.81 -0.30
N TYR A 73 -3.40 -1.69 0.80
CA TYR A 73 -2.36 -0.64 0.94
C TYR A 73 -1.30 -0.74 -0.16
N ARG A 74 -0.79 -1.94 -0.41
CA ARG A 74 0.17 -2.20 -1.49
C ARG A 74 -0.37 -1.79 -2.85
N THR A 75 -1.62 -2.15 -3.16
CA THR A 75 -2.24 -1.87 -4.47
C THR A 75 -2.44 -0.37 -4.65
N ASN A 76 -3.00 0.31 -3.65
CA ASN A 76 -3.21 1.75 -3.68
C ASN A 76 -1.90 2.54 -3.84
N LEU A 77 -0.85 2.16 -3.11
CA LEU A 77 0.46 2.77 -3.29
C LEU A 77 1.02 2.46 -4.68
N ARG A 78 0.84 1.23 -5.19
CA ARG A 78 1.34 0.86 -6.51
C ARG A 78 0.69 1.69 -7.60
N THR A 79 -0.61 1.95 -7.51
CA THR A 79 -1.32 2.83 -8.44
C THR A 79 -0.67 4.21 -8.47
N ILE A 80 -0.39 4.82 -7.31
CA ILE A 80 0.29 6.13 -7.26
C ILE A 80 1.66 6.09 -7.95
N PHE A 81 2.47 5.05 -7.68
CA PHE A 81 3.78 4.93 -8.31
C PHE A 81 3.72 4.60 -9.80
N ILE A 82 2.62 4.03 -10.31
CA ILE A 82 2.41 3.87 -11.77
C ILE A 82 2.15 5.24 -12.38
N GLU A 83 1.28 6.06 -11.79
CA GLU A 83 1.05 7.43 -12.29
C GLU A 83 2.32 8.28 -12.26
N LEU A 84 3.20 8.08 -11.26
CA LEU A 84 4.49 8.77 -11.22
C LEU A 84 5.46 8.28 -12.30
N ASP A 85 5.38 7.00 -12.67
CA ASP A 85 6.16 6.40 -13.75
C ASP A 85 5.69 6.94 -15.11
N ASP A 86 4.36 7.02 -15.31
CA ASP A 86 3.73 7.61 -16.50
C ASP A 86 4.07 9.10 -16.68
N LEU A 87 4.33 9.81 -15.58
CA LEU A 87 4.80 11.20 -15.56
C LEU A 87 6.33 11.34 -15.65
N GLU A 88 7.05 10.23 -15.86
CA GLU A 88 8.52 10.16 -15.91
C GLU A 88 9.21 10.74 -14.65
N ALA A 89 8.49 10.79 -13.53
CA ALA A 89 9.01 11.32 -12.26
C ALA A 89 9.91 10.30 -11.52
N ILE A 90 9.82 9.04 -11.92
CA ILE A 90 10.64 7.92 -11.44
C ILE A 90 11.02 7.04 -12.63
N GLU A 91 12.14 6.33 -12.52
CA GLU A 91 12.59 5.36 -13.55
C GLU A 91 12.13 3.94 -13.25
N LEU A 92 11.91 3.62 -11.96
CA LEU A 92 11.61 2.27 -11.49
C LEU A 92 10.62 2.30 -10.34
N ASN A 93 9.50 1.60 -10.49
CA ASN A 93 8.48 1.50 -9.45
C ASN A 93 9.01 0.69 -8.24
N PRO A 94 9.14 1.29 -7.03
CA PRO A 94 9.72 0.62 -5.87
C PRO A 94 8.84 -0.48 -5.29
N LEU A 95 7.56 -0.58 -5.70
CA LEU A 95 6.63 -1.62 -5.27
C LEU A 95 6.71 -2.87 -6.15
N ASP A 96 7.46 -2.82 -7.25
CA ASP A 96 7.66 -3.97 -8.11
C ASP A 96 8.44 -5.08 -7.41
N GLY A 97 7.84 -6.27 -7.46
CA GLY A 97 8.30 -7.46 -6.74
C GLY A 97 8.11 -7.44 -5.22
N ILE A 98 7.35 -6.50 -4.64
CA ILE A 98 6.71 -6.78 -3.34
C ILE A 98 5.54 -7.71 -3.65
N ARG A 99 5.52 -8.94 -3.13
CA ARG A 99 4.44 -9.90 -3.43
C ARG A 99 3.21 -9.62 -2.57
N LYS A 100 2.02 -9.96 -3.09
CA LYS A 100 0.78 -9.98 -2.29
C LYS A 100 0.92 -11.02 -1.16
N ARG A 101 0.34 -10.75 0.00
CA ARG A 101 0.23 -11.75 1.08
C ARG A 101 -0.95 -12.68 0.79
N LYS A 102 -0.74 -13.99 0.93
CA LYS A 102 -1.83 -14.97 0.85
C LYS A 102 -2.74 -14.80 2.07
N GLY A 103 -4.04 -14.68 1.85
CA GLY A 103 -5.02 -14.67 2.93
C GLY A 103 -5.27 -16.09 3.41
N ILE A 104 -5.24 -16.32 4.72
CA ILE A 104 -5.75 -17.55 5.31
C ILE A 104 -7.27 -17.40 5.33
N LYS A 105 -7.99 -18.23 4.56
CA LYS A 105 -9.45 -18.30 4.66
C LYS A 105 -9.75 -18.97 6.01
N LYS A 106 -10.42 -18.26 6.92
CA LYS A 106 -10.98 -18.93 8.10
C LYS A 106 -12.09 -19.86 7.62
N GLU A 107 -12.01 -21.13 8.00
CA GLU A 107 -13.12 -22.06 7.81
C GLU A 107 -14.35 -21.50 8.53
N ARG A 108 -15.48 -21.46 7.83
CA ARG A 108 -16.75 -21.08 8.42
C ARG A 108 -17.39 -22.37 8.92
N GLU A 109 -17.69 -22.46 10.21
CA GLU A 109 -18.60 -23.49 10.71
C GLU A 109 -19.96 -23.26 10.08
N VAL A 110 -20.32 -24.10 9.11
CA VAL A 110 -21.68 -24.16 8.60
C VAL A 110 -22.45 -25.03 9.57
N GLN A 111 -23.32 -24.43 10.40
CA GLN A 111 -24.28 -25.18 11.20
C GLN A 111 -25.27 -25.86 10.24
N SER A 112 -25.01 -27.11 9.89
CA SER A 112 -26.00 -27.98 9.28
C SER A 112 -27.09 -28.26 10.31
N GLN A 113 -28.13 -27.41 10.34
CA GLN A 113 -29.40 -27.74 10.98
C GLN A 113 -30.01 -28.89 10.19
N ALA A 114 -29.75 -30.12 10.62
CA ALA A 114 -30.49 -31.28 10.19
C ALA A 114 -31.94 -31.11 10.66
N TYR A 115 -32.87 -31.02 9.70
CA TYR A 115 -34.31 -31.11 9.94
C TYR A 115 -34.60 -32.39 10.73
N LYS A 116 -35.25 -32.25 11.89
CA LYS A 116 -35.87 -33.34 12.66
C LYS A 116 -37.26 -33.63 12.11
#